data_AF-A0A1C6VHQ1-F1
#
_entry.id   AF-A0A1C6VHQ1-F1
#
_cell.length_a   1.000
_cell.length_b   1.000
_cell.length_c   1.000
_cell.angle_alpha   90.00
_cell.angle_beta   90.00
_cell.angle_gamma   90.00
#
_symmetry.space_group_name_H-M   'P 1'
#
loop_
_entity.id
_entity.type
_entity.pdbx_description
1 polymer ?
#
loop_
_entity_poly.entity_id
_entity_poly.type
_entity_poly.pdbx_seq_one_letter_code
_entity_poly.pdbx_strand_id
1 'polypeptide(L)'
;MTASPLDRAADLFATELARHRTGRGLSKKQLATMMGFDPSYVSHVEGRRHRPTEDFARRAEAVLEASGAIWQRFCEYDELRHARSVPAHREPPSPGQWMPPGTGLIVERELATLIHTPDGYRCVIRRELYNAGTEPVTRYLARVAVDRYPSDPGRSNRHHREHPLTFAELQLHAVREEGQEQEPMHWRAKHDRDAFKEIWLLFENGERRFPLYPGHRATIEYSYQVGREKWGPWFQRAVRLPTRHLAVRLNLPTGLDPQVWGAETSLSAEEGPLRTPVSRHDEDDRAIFDWSTEDPPLNARYRMQWRFRNQPGTDPDDPEATDRVRASERMRAFGIVQRGADLLRQPSRQFDLPRDEQTARDLVDRMTAALARLDELHPFSKGVGIAAPQLGLAWAAAVVRPPDRSAEPVVLLNPRVVDASPDTDEQYEGCLSFFDHRGLVPRPLRLDVEHARWDGSRIITSFEFGMARLVAHEVDHLEGRLYVDRMAPGVPLVPVEEYRETGHPWRY
;
A
#
# COMPACT_ATOMS: atom_id res chain seq x y z
N MET A 1 32.18 -2.15 -41.26
CA MET A 1 31.04 -1.56 -40.54
C MET A 1 31.37 -0.11 -40.27
N THR A 2 30.65 0.83 -40.88
CA THR A 2 30.87 2.26 -40.70
C THR A 2 30.35 2.69 -39.33
N ALA A 3 31.22 3.25 -38.49
CA ALA A 3 30.83 3.74 -37.16
C ALA A 3 29.74 4.82 -37.27
N SER A 4 28.74 4.75 -36.38
CA SER A 4 27.64 5.73 -36.34
C SER A 4 28.19 7.16 -36.23
N PRO A 5 27.53 8.20 -36.78
CA PRO A 5 27.90 9.59 -36.51
C PRO A 5 28.07 9.90 -35.01
N LEU A 6 27.24 9.30 -34.16
CA LEU A 6 27.33 9.42 -32.70
C LEU A 6 28.59 8.74 -32.12
N ASP A 7 28.98 7.59 -32.67
CA ASP A 7 30.20 6.89 -32.27
C ASP A 7 31.44 7.69 -32.67
N ARG A 8 31.43 8.24 -33.88
CA ARG A 8 32.50 9.15 -34.34
C ARG A 8 32.59 10.40 -33.45
N ALA A 9 31.47 10.99 -33.04
CA ALA A 9 31.48 12.16 -32.16
C ALA A 9 32.03 11.83 -30.76
N ALA A 10 31.66 10.69 -30.19
CA ALA A 10 32.24 10.23 -28.93
C ALA A 10 33.74 9.89 -29.05
N ASP A 11 34.17 9.34 -30.19
CA ASP A 11 35.59 9.09 -30.48
C ASP A 11 36.39 10.37 -30.56
N LEU A 12 35.83 11.41 -31.19
CA LEU A 12 36.44 12.74 -31.26
C LEU A 12 36.55 13.36 -29.86
N PHE A 13 35.51 13.26 -29.03
CA PHE A 13 35.57 13.71 -27.64
C PHE A 13 36.68 12.99 -26.85
N ALA A 14 36.72 11.65 -26.92
CA ALA A 14 37.71 10.84 -26.20
C ALA A 14 39.15 11.15 -26.65
N THR A 15 39.33 11.38 -27.96
CA THR A 15 40.64 11.75 -28.53
C THR A 15 41.07 13.14 -28.10
N GLU A 16 40.15 14.11 -28.09
CA GLU A 16 40.41 15.48 -27.66
C GLU A 16 40.80 15.54 -26.18
N LEU A 17 40.05 14.84 -25.33
CA LEU A 17 40.35 14.68 -23.91
C LEU A 17 41.75 14.06 -23.69
N ALA A 18 42.06 12.96 -24.38
CA ALA A 18 43.35 12.28 -24.26
C ALA A 18 44.52 13.15 -24.73
N ARG A 19 44.31 13.95 -25.77
CA ARG A 19 45.31 14.91 -26.29
C ARG A 19 45.64 15.99 -25.26
N HIS A 20 44.62 16.62 -24.68
CA HIS A 20 44.82 17.66 -23.67
C HIS A 20 45.41 17.11 -22.37
N ARG A 21 44.98 15.91 -21.93
CA ARG A 21 45.54 15.24 -20.76
C ARG A 21 47.02 14.92 -20.93
N THR A 22 47.39 14.29 -22.05
CA THR A 22 48.79 13.93 -22.32
C THR A 22 49.66 15.17 -22.55
N GLY A 23 49.13 16.22 -23.18
CA GLY A 23 49.81 17.52 -23.32
C GLY A 23 50.15 18.20 -21.99
N ARG A 24 49.38 17.93 -20.93
CA ARG A 24 49.64 18.40 -19.56
C ARG A 24 50.52 17.45 -18.73
N GLY A 25 50.96 16.32 -19.29
CA GLY A 25 51.73 15.31 -18.57
C GLY A 25 50.95 14.56 -17.48
N LEU A 26 49.61 14.65 -17.48
CA LEU A 26 48.78 14.05 -16.45
C LEU A 26 48.50 12.58 -16.75
N SER A 27 48.70 11.70 -15.75
CA SER A 27 48.12 10.36 -15.79
C SER A 27 46.59 10.42 -15.71
N LYS A 28 45.91 9.36 -16.18
CA LYS A 28 44.45 9.23 -16.05
C LYS A 28 44.00 9.36 -14.58
N LYS A 29 44.78 8.79 -13.65
CA LYS A 29 44.56 8.88 -12.21
C LYS A 29 44.67 10.32 -11.71
N GLN A 30 45.71 11.04 -12.10
CA GLN A 30 45.89 12.45 -11.70
C GLN A 30 44.77 13.35 -12.23
N LEU A 31 44.38 13.20 -13.51
CA LEU A 31 43.27 13.96 -14.07
C LEU A 31 41.96 13.67 -13.34
N ALA A 32 41.69 12.40 -13.05
CA ALA A 32 40.49 12.00 -12.31
C ALA A 32 40.45 12.62 -10.91
N THR A 33 41.57 12.58 -10.18
CA THR A 33 41.72 13.25 -8.88
C THR A 33 41.46 14.75 -8.97
N MET A 34 42.03 15.44 -9.96
CA MET A 34 41.84 16.90 -10.14
C MET A 34 40.40 17.26 -10.52
N MET A 35 39.69 16.38 -11.23
CA MET A 35 38.30 16.60 -11.61
C MET A 35 37.30 16.13 -10.53
N GLY A 36 37.75 15.40 -9.52
CA GLY A 36 36.92 14.80 -8.47
C GLY A 36 36.16 13.54 -8.91
N PHE A 37 36.72 12.75 -9.83
CA PHE A 37 36.17 11.47 -10.31
C PHE A 37 37.08 10.29 -9.93
N ASP A 38 36.52 9.09 -9.93
CA ASP A 38 37.31 7.86 -9.82
C ASP A 38 38.29 7.70 -11.00
N PRO A 39 39.54 7.24 -10.78
CA PRO A 39 40.53 7.00 -11.84
C PRO A 39 40.04 6.13 -13.01
N SER A 40 39.12 5.21 -12.76
CA SER A 40 38.50 4.38 -13.79
C SER A 40 37.67 5.21 -14.79
N TYR A 41 37.08 6.33 -14.36
CA TYR A 41 36.18 7.12 -15.18
C TYR A 41 36.89 7.78 -16.37
N VAL A 42 38.02 8.44 -16.13
CA VAL A 42 38.86 9.00 -17.21
C VAL A 42 39.32 7.90 -18.16
N SER A 43 39.68 6.72 -17.62
CA SER A 43 40.09 5.59 -18.44
C SER A 43 38.97 5.03 -19.31
N HIS A 44 37.73 4.99 -18.80
CA HIS A 44 36.57 4.48 -19.52
C HIS A 44 36.05 5.46 -20.57
N VAL A 45 36.10 6.76 -20.30
CA VAL A 45 35.74 7.78 -21.30
C VAL A 45 36.77 7.79 -22.44
N GLU A 46 38.07 7.81 -22.15
CA GLU A 46 39.11 7.70 -23.19
C GLU A 46 39.09 6.35 -23.91
N GLY A 47 38.72 5.29 -23.19
CA GLY A 47 38.62 3.93 -23.71
C GLY A 47 37.30 3.60 -24.40
N ARG A 48 36.42 4.59 -24.60
CA ARG A 48 35.12 4.45 -25.30
C ARG A 48 34.14 3.47 -24.64
N ARG A 49 34.37 3.14 -23.37
CA ARG A 49 33.49 2.29 -22.55
C ARG A 49 32.34 3.10 -21.95
N HIS A 50 32.55 4.41 -21.75
CA HIS A 50 31.52 5.34 -21.27
C HIS A 50 31.42 6.56 -22.17
N ARG A 51 30.20 7.06 -22.31
CA ARG A 51 29.93 8.32 -23.00
C ARG A 51 30.20 9.50 -22.06
N PRO A 52 30.69 10.64 -22.59
CA PRO A 52 30.92 11.81 -21.78
C PRO A 52 29.60 12.42 -21.29
N THR A 53 29.61 12.96 -20.06
CA THR A 53 28.51 13.73 -19.50
C THR A 53 28.86 15.22 -19.51
N GLU A 54 27.86 16.08 -19.41
CA GLU A 54 28.06 17.54 -19.40
C GLU A 54 28.99 17.98 -18.26
N ASP A 55 28.75 17.50 -17.04
CA ASP A 55 29.57 17.83 -15.86
C ASP A 55 31.03 17.38 -16.05
N PHE A 56 31.23 16.19 -16.63
CA PHE A 56 32.57 15.71 -16.95
C PHE A 56 33.27 16.60 -17.98
N ALA A 57 32.57 16.97 -19.07
CA ALA A 57 33.13 17.81 -20.12
C ALA A 57 33.50 19.21 -19.59
N ARG A 58 32.62 19.85 -18.79
CA ARG A 58 32.91 21.17 -18.19
C ARG A 58 34.10 21.13 -17.23
N ARG A 59 34.23 20.07 -16.44
CA ARG A 59 35.35 19.91 -15.50
C ARG A 59 36.66 19.58 -16.22
N ALA A 60 36.61 18.74 -17.25
CA ALA A 60 37.77 18.45 -18.07
C ALA A 60 38.27 19.73 -18.78
N GLU A 61 37.34 20.52 -19.33
CA GLU A 61 37.63 21.82 -19.94
C GLU A 61 38.32 22.77 -18.96
N ALA A 62 37.78 22.90 -17.74
CA ALA A 62 38.35 23.76 -16.71
C ALA A 62 39.72 23.28 -16.19
N VAL A 63 39.87 21.98 -15.91
CA VAL A 63 41.10 21.40 -15.33
C VAL A 63 42.23 21.32 -16.35
N LEU A 64 41.92 21.06 -17.63
CA LEU A 64 42.91 20.96 -18.69
C LEU A 64 43.19 22.32 -19.37
N GLU A 65 42.38 23.33 -19.07
CA GLU A 65 42.31 24.65 -19.73
C GLU A 65 42.33 24.47 -21.26
N ALA A 66 41.33 23.75 -21.79
CA ALA A 66 41.31 23.30 -23.18
C ALA A 66 40.80 24.36 -24.18
N SER A 67 40.64 25.62 -23.74
CA SER A 67 40.21 26.76 -24.56
C SER A 67 38.92 26.51 -25.37
N GLY A 68 38.00 25.74 -24.80
CA GLY A 68 36.70 25.38 -25.38
C GLY A 68 36.71 24.11 -26.25
N ALA A 69 37.87 23.50 -26.51
CA ALA A 69 37.98 22.37 -27.43
C ALA A 69 37.25 21.12 -26.93
N ILE A 70 37.34 20.82 -25.63
CA ILE A 70 36.67 19.65 -25.03
C ILE A 70 35.17 19.91 -24.97
N TRP A 71 34.78 21.12 -24.59
CA TRP A 71 33.38 21.53 -24.53
C TRP A 71 32.69 21.47 -25.91
N GLN A 72 33.35 21.95 -26.97
CA GLN A 72 32.83 21.89 -28.32
C GLN A 72 32.57 20.43 -28.77
N ARG A 73 33.48 19.50 -28.49
CA ARG A 73 33.28 18.07 -28.79
C ARG A 73 32.13 17.46 -28.01
N PHE A 74 31.89 17.93 -26.80
CA PHE A 74 30.72 17.51 -26.02
C PHE A 74 29.42 18.03 -26.65
N CYS A 75 29.35 19.29 -27.06
CA CYS A 75 28.18 19.84 -27.74
C CYS A 75 27.86 19.11 -29.05
N GLU A 76 28.87 18.85 -29.90
CA GLU A 76 28.71 18.07 -31.15
C GLU A 76 28.19 16.64 -30.88
N TYR A 77 28.69 16.00 -29.82
CA TYR A 77 28.20 14.70 -29.37
C TYR A 77 26.74 14.78 -28.89
N ASP A 78 26.41 15.80 -28.09
CA ASP A 78 25.10 15.95 -27.48
C ASP A 78 24.01 16.34 -28.50
N GLU A 79 24.34 17.13 -29.52
CA GLU A 79 23.44 17.44 -30.65
C GLU A 79 23.07 16.17 -31.43
N LEU A 80 24.05 15.31 -31.75
CA LEU A 80 23.82 14.05 -32.45
C LEU A 80 23.06 13.02 -31.61
N ARG A 81 23.23 13.10 -30.28
CA ARG A 81 22.50 12.28 -29.30
C ARG A 81 21.02 12.66 -29.27
N HIS A 82 20.71 13.96 -29.27
CA HIS A 82 19.35 14.48 -29.29
C HIS A 82 18.69 14.38 -30.67
N ALA A 83 19.45 14.35 -31.76
CA ALA A 83 18.91 14.14 -33.11
C ALA A 83 18.33 12.72 -33.34
N ARG A 84 18.68 11.71 -32.52
CA ARG A 84 18.17 10.33 -32.61
C ARG A 84 16.89 10.06 -31.81
N SER A 85 16.26 11.07 -31.19
CA SER A 85 15.00 10.88 -30.46
C SER A 85 13.74 10.81 -31.35
N VAL A 86 13.88 10.50 -32.65
CA VAL A 86 12.78 10.12 -33.54
C VAL A 86 12.85 8.61 -33.81
N PRO A 87 11.77 7.82 -33.59
CA PRO A 87 11.87 6.37 -33.53
C PRO A 87 11.96 5.74 -34.93
N ALA A 88 12.98 4.93 -35.17
CA ALA A 88 13.05 4.04 -36.34
C ALA A 88 13.35 2.61 -35.90
N HIS A 89 12.38 1.73 -36.15
CA HIS A 89 12.38 0.26 -36.19
C HIS A 89 13.25 -0.50 -35.16
N ARG A 90 12.57 -1.07 -34.15
CA ARG A 90 13.06 -2.09 -33.22
C ARG A 90 12.82 -3.49 -33.77
N GLU A 91 13.79 -4.39 -33.64
CA GLU A 91 13.52 -5.83 -33.46
C GLU A 91 12.68 -6.03 -32.18
N PRO A 92 11.77 -7.02 -32.13
CA PRO A 92 10.77 -7.07 -31.07
C PRO A 92 11.45 -7.23 -29.70
N PRO A 93 11.10 -6.38 -28.71
CA PRO A 93 11.52 -6.62 -27.34
C PRO A 93 10.84 -7.88 -26.82
N SER A 94 11.57 -8.66 -26.02
CA SER A 94 10.95 -9.62 -25.12
C SER A 94 9.91 -8.89 -24.24
N PRO A 95 8.68 -9.39 -24.13
CA PRO A 95 7.60 -8.67 -23.46
C PRO A 95 7.80 -8.73 -21.94
N GLY A 96 7.86 -7.57 -21.29
CA GLY A 96 7.79 -7.47 -19.83
C GLY A 96 8.27 -6.14 -19.27
N GLN A 97 7.31 -5.27 -18.96
CA GLN A 97 7.43 -4.01 -18.21
C GLN A 97 8.02 -2.79 -18.93
N TRP A 98 7.11 -1.86 -19.22
CA TRP A 98 7.37 -0.48 -19.64
C TRP A 98 8.31 0.24 -18.65
N MET A 99 9.39 0.84 -19.17
CA MET A 99 10.35 1.64 -18.40
C MET A 99 9.98 3.13 -18.46
N PRO A 100 9.98 3.88 -17.34
CA PRO A 100 9.87 5.33 -17.38
C PRO A 100 11.07 5.96 -18.13
N PRO A 101 10.88 7.11 -18.82
CA PRO A 101 11.97 7.76 -19.56
C PRO A 101 13.09 8.22 -18.61
N GLY A 102 14.34 7.85 -18.92
CA GLY A 102 15.53 8.56 -18.42
C GLY A 102 16.30 7.99 -17.23
N THR A 103 16.31 6.68 -16.94
CA THR A 103 17.31 6.17 -15.97
C THR A 103 17.78 4.74 -16.13
N GLY A 104 16.98 3.81 -16.66
CA GLY A 104 17.40 2.41 -16.77
C GLY A 104 17.87 1.76 -15.45
N LEU A 105 17.53 2.34 -14.29
CA LEU A 105 17.96 1.84 -13.00
C LEU A 105 16.98 0.76 -12.52
N ILE A 106 17.52 -0.41 -12.21
CA ILE A 106 16.78 -1.59 -11.74
C ILE A 106 17.18 -1.85 -10.29
N VAL A 107 16.21 -2.13 -9.43
CA VAL A 107 16.45 -2.65 -8.08
C VAL A 107 16.44 -4.17 -8.17
N GLU A 108 17.62 -4.79 -8.19
CA GLU A 108 17.70 -6.26 -8.25
C GLU A 108 17.19 -6.89 -6.95
N ARG A 109 17.52 -6.30 -5.80
CA ARG A 109 17.02 -6.74 -4.50
C ARG A 109 16.80 -5.55 -3.59
N GLU A 110 15.66 -5.55 -2.90
CA GLU A 110 15.38 -4.63 -1.81
C GLU A 110 15.08 -5.42 -0.53
N LEU A 111 15.72 -5.02 0.57
CA LEU A 111 15.38 -5.45 1.92
C LEU A 111 15.04 -4.21 2.75
N ALA A 112 13.81 -4.14 3.23
CA ALA A 112 13.30 -3.07 4.05
C ALA A 112 13.05 -3.56 5.47
N THR A 113 13.85 -3.12 6.43
CA THR A 113 13.71 -3.52 7.84
C THR A 113 13.19 -2.37 8.68
N LEU A 114 12.11 -2.60 9.42
CA LEU A 114 11.64 -1.70 10.46
C LEU A 114 11.86 -2.34 11.83
N ILE A 115 12.56 -1.63 12.71
CA ILE A 115 12.97 -2.11 14.04
C ILE A 115 12.28 -1.24 15.08
N HIS A 116 11.54 -1.85 15.99
CA HIS A 116 10.99 -1.17 17.16
C HIS A 116 12.11 -0.92 18.19
N THR A 117 12.26 0.34 18.58
CA THR A 117 13.20 0.81 19.61
C THR A 117 12.42 1.36 20.82
N PRO A 118 13.05 1.58 21.97
CA PRO A 118 12.38 2.22 23.11
C PRO A 118 11.79 3.60 22.79
N ASP A 119 12.47 4.36 21.93
CA ASP A 119 12.13 5.75 21.59
C ASP A 119 11.25 5.88 20.33
N GLY A 120 11.01 4.78 19.59
CA GLY A 120 10.22 4.78 18.37
C GLY A 120 10.62 3.67 17.41
N TYR A 121 11.00 4.05 16.19
CA TYR A 121 11.32 3.09 15.14
C TYR A 121 12.61 3.49 14.41
N ARG A 122 13.44 2.48 14.12
CA ARG A 122 14.56 2.60 13.20
C ARG A 122 14.26 1.84 11.91
N CYS A 123 14.33 2.53 10.79
CA CYS A 123 14.14 1.96 9.47
C CYS A 123 15.50 1.81 8.78
N VAL A 124 15.77 0.65 8.18
CA VAL A 124 16.98 0.36 7.39
C VAL A 124 16.56 -0.18 6.05
N ILE A 125 16.94 0.50 4.97
CA ILE A 125 16.64 0.10 3.60
C ILE A 125 17.94 -0.23 2.88
N ARG A 126 18.07 -1.48 2.45
CA ARG A 126 19.20 -1.97 1.66
C ARG A 126 18.73 -2.31 0.25
N ARG A 127 19.45 -1.83 -0.77
CA ARG A 127 19.09 -2.01 -2.19
C ARG A 127 20.30 -2.39 -3.02
N GLU A 128 20.22 -3.51 -3.73
CA GLU A 128 21.13 -3.87 -4.80
C GLU A 128 20.61 -3.22 -6.09
N LEU A 129 21.39 -2.28 -6.62
CA LEU A 129 21.05 -1.48 -7.79
C LEU A 129 21.86 -1.95 -9.00
N TYR A 130 21.21 -2.04 -10.15
CA TYR A 130 21.83 -2.28 -11.44
C TYR A 130 21.47 -1.16 -12.41
N ASN A 131 22.47 -0.50 -12.99
CA ASN A 131 22.24 0.53 -13.99
C ASN A 131 22.19 -0.11 -15.40
N ALA A 132 20.98 -0.38 -15.88
CA ALA A 132 20.71 -0.81 -17.25
C ALA A 132 20.55 0.37 -18.23
N GLY A 133 20.74 1.61 -17.76
CA GLY A 133 20.69 2.82 -18.57
C GLY A 133 21.95 3.05 -19.39
N THR A 134 21.97 4.16 -20.12
CA THR A 134 23.11 4.58 -20.95
C THR A 134 23.94 5.69 -20.31
N GLU A 135 23.50 6.22 -19.17
CA GLU A 135 24.14 7.31 -18.43
C GLU A 135 24.51 6.89 -17.00
N PRO A 136 25.58 7.45 -16.41
CA PRO A 136 25.89 7.24 -15.00
C PRO A 136 24.81 7.79 -14.07
N VAL A 137 24.46 7.03 -13.04
CA VAL A 137 23.55 7.48 -11.98
C VAL A 137 24.36 8.13 -10.86
N THR A 138 24.15 9.43 -10.65
CA THR A 138 24.89 10.24 -9.66
C THR A 138 24.12 10.47 -8.36
N ARG A 139 22.82 10.14 -8.34
CA ARG A 139 21.96 10.28 -7.16
C ARG A 139 20.81 9.30 -7.17
N TYR A 140 20.31 8.96 -5.99
CA TYR A 140 19.19 8.08 -5.75
C TYR A 140 18.10 8.79 -4.93
N LEU A 141 16.82 8.68 -5.33
CA LEU A 141 15.71 9.32 -4.59
C LEU A 141 15.21 8.40 -3.46
N ALA A 142 15.49 8.76 -2.22
CA ALA A 142 14.85 8.20 -1.05
C ALA A 142 13.64 9.05 -0.65
N ARG A 143 12.60 8.41 -0.10
CA ARG A 143 11.44 9.09 0.48
C ARG A 143 11.13 8.48 1.84
N VAL A 144 11.06 9.34 2.85
CA VAL A 144 10.62 9.00 4.20
C VAL A 144 9.25 9.65 4.39
N ALA A 145 8.23 8.85 4.68
CA ALA A 145 6.88 9.34 4.93
C ALA A 145 6.28 8.54 6.09
N VAL A 146 5.73 9.26 7.06
CA VAL A 146 5.18 8.69 8.28
C VAL A 146 3.81 9.28 8.54
N ASP A 147 2.90 8.45 9.04
CA ASP A 147 1.55 8.86 9.35
C ASP A 147 1.06 8.02 10.53
N ARG A 148 0.67 8.68 11.62
CA ARG A 148 0.12 7.99 12.78
C ARG A 148 -1.33 7.56 12.54
N TYR A 149 -2.08 8.31 11.72
CA TYR A 149 -3.53 8.16 11.59
C TYR A 149 -3.98 8.03 10.12
N PRO A 150 -3.43 7.09 9.33
CA PRO A 150 -3.64 7.03 7.88
C PRO A 150 -5.11 6.86 7.44
N SER A 151 -6.02 6.48 8.35
CA SER A 151 -7.46 6.37 8.10
C SER A 151 -8.25 7.67 8.35
N ASP A 152 -7.64 8.71 8.93
CA ASP A 152 -8.25 10.01 9.20
C ASP A 152 -7.34 11.14 8.67
N PRO A 153 -7.51 11.55 7.40
CA PRO A 153 -6.68 12.60 6.79
C PRO A 153 -6.73 13.94 7.54
N GLY A 154 -7.86 14.27 8.18
CA GLY A 154 -8.02 15.50 8.93
C GLY A 154 -7.15 15.50 10.19
N ARG A 155 -7.14 14.38 10.92
CA ARG A 155 -6.29 14.16 12.08
C ARG A 155 -4.82 14.06 11.69
N SER A 156 -4.46 13.32 10.64
CA SER A 156 -3.07 13.25 10.13
C SER A 156 -2.52 14.63 9.83
N ASN A 157 -3.27 15.46 9.10
CA ASN A 157 -2.83 16.80 8.72
C ASN A 157 -2.66 17.75 9.92
N ARG A 158 -3.44 17.60 11.00
CA ARG A 158 -3.20 18.33 12.26
C ARG A 158 -1.95 17.80 12.96
N HIS A 159 -1.86 16.48 13.11
CA HIS A 159 -0.75 15.81 13.80
C HIS A 159 0.60 16.11 13.15
N HIS A 160 0.68 16.11 11.82
CA HIS A 160 1.91 16.48 11.11
C HIS A 160 2.33 17.93 11.38
N ARG A 161 1.38 18.86 11.48
CA ARG A 161 1.69 20.28 11.77
C ARG A 161 2.14 20.48 13.22
N GLU A 162 1.57 19.75 14.16
CA GLU A 162 1.91 19.81 15.59
C GLU A 162 3.22 19.08 15.88
N HIS A 163 3.51 17.99 15.16
CA HIS A 163 4.68 17.13 15.33
C HIS A 163 5.43 16.93 14.00
N PRO A 164 6.00 18.00 13.41
CA PRO A 164 6.63 17.92 12.10
C PRO A 164 7.80 16.94 12.12
N LEU A 165 7.91 16.10 11.09
CA LEU A 165 9.09 15.29 10.88
C LEU A 165 10.28 16.21 10.62
N THR A 166 11.45 16.00 11.22
CA THR A 166 12.63 16.85 10.99
C THR A 166 13.85 16.05 10.56
N PHE A 167 14.76 16.64 9.79
CA PHE A 167 16.02 15.95 9.42
C PHE A 167 16.91 15.65 10.63
N ALA A 168 16.87 16.50 11.66
CA ALA A 168 17.61 16.28 12.90
C ALA A 168 17.15 15.02 13.63
N GLU A 169 15.83 14.82 13.73
CA GLU A 169 15.22 13.59 14.27
C GLU A 169 15.55 12.36 13.43
N LEU A 170 15.50 12.48 12.09
CA LEU A 170 15.74 11.35 11.19
C LEU A 170 17.09 10.69 11.42
N GLN A 171 18.10 11.45 11.86
CA GLN A 171 19.49 11.00 12.00
C GLN A 171 19.92 10.18 10.76
N LEU A 172 19.62 10.70 9.57
CA LEU A 172 19.77 9.96 8.33
C LEU A 172 21.24 9.59 8.09
N HIS A 173 21.49 8.30 7.97
CA HIS A 173 22.77 7.74 7.55
C HIS A 173 22.59 7.01 6.22
N ALA A 174 23.52 7.19 5.29
CA ALA A 174 23.51 6.51 4.00
C ALA A 174 24.92 6.11 3.60
N VAL A 175 25.05 4.91 3.04
CA VAL A 175 26.30 4.32 2.59
C VAL A 175 26.09 3.59 1.28
N ARG A 176 27.17 3.49 0.51
CA ARG A 176 27.29 2.66 -0.66
C ARG A 176 28.32 1.57 -0.35
N GLU A 177 27.99 0.33 -0.70
CA GLU A 177 28.86 -0.82 -0.54
C GLU A 177 29.29 -1.37 -1.92
N GLU A 178 30.57 -1.69 -2.03
CA GLU A 178 31.15 -2.44 -3.15
C GLU A 178 32.24 -3.38 -2.63
N GLY A 179 31.99 -4.68 -2.73
CA GLY A 179 32.88 -5.68 -2.14
C GLY A 179 32.94 -5.54 -0.62
N GLN A 180 34.13 -5.23 -0.09
CA GLN A 180 34.36 -5.00 1.35
C GLN A 180 34.44 -3.51 1.71
N GLU A 181 34.39 -2.60 0.74
CA GLU A 181 34.43 -1.16 0.99
C GLU A 181 33.03 -0.60 1.25
N GLN A 182 32.89 0.18 2.32
CA GLN A 182 31.67 0.91 2.66
C GLN A 182 31.98 2.41 2.64
N GLU A 183 31.40 3.11 1.67
CA GLU A 183 31.58 4.54 1.48
C GLU A 183 30.37 5.31 1.99
N PRO A 184 30.53 6.29 2.90
CA PRO A 184 29.47 7.21 3.26
C PRO A 184 28.93 7.91 2.01
N MET A 185 27.61 8.13 1.95
CA MET A 185 26.96 8.91 0.91
C MET A 185 26.52 10.25 1.49
N HIS A 186 26.91 11.34 0.85
CA HIS A 186 26.27 12.63 1.11
C HIS A 186 24.81 12.59 0.67
N TRP A 187 24.00 13.47 1.26
CA TRP A 187 22.60 13.60 0.86
C TRP A 187 22.19 15.07 0.81
N ARG A 188 21.15 15.36 0.02
CA ARG A 188 20.53 16.68 -0.07
C ARG A 188 19.02 16.56 -0.02
N ALA A 189 18.38 17.45 0.73
CA ALA A 189 16.93 17.56 0.72
C ALA A 189 16.44 17.96 -0.68
N LYS A 190 15.48 17.21 -1.22
CA LYS A 190 14.72 17.57 -2.42
C LYS A 190 13.42 18.27 -2.05
N HIS A 191 12.68 17.67 -1.11
CA HIS A 191 11.47 18.25 -0.54
C HIS A 191 11.48 18.06 0.96
N ASP A 192 11.16 19.14 1.67
CA ASP A 192 11.07 19.21 3.11
C ASP A 192 9.62 19.57 3.48
N ARG A 193 8.84 18.58 3.92
CA ARG A 193 7.44 18.74 4.34
C ARG A 193 7.23 18.11 5.70
N ASP A 194 6.27 18.62 6.46
CA ASP A 194 5.97 18.11 7.81
C ASP A 194 5.64 16.61 7.81
N ALA A 195 4.89 16.16 6.80
CA ALA A 195 4.44 14.77 6.64
C ALA A 195 5.47 13.83 5.98
N PHE A 196 6.45 14.37 5.24
CA PHE A 196 7.41 13.56 4.49
C PHE A 196 8.67 14.32 4.08
N LYS A 197 9.78 13.58 3.92
CA LYS A 197 11.02 14.07 3.30
C LYS A 197 11.29 13.32 2.00
N GLU A 198 11.67 14.05 0.96
CA GLU A 198 12.33 13.48 -0.22
C GLU A 198 13.79 13.88 -0.24
N ILE A 199 14.66 12.89 -0.44
CA ILE A 199 16.09 13.02 -0.16
C ILE A 199 16.85 12.44 -1.34
N TRP A 200 17.74 13.25 -1.92
CA TRP A 200 18.72 12.75 -2.87
C TRP A 200 19.90 12.18 -2.09
N LEU A 201 20.06 10.86 -2.12
CA LEU A 201 21.32 10.21 -1.73
C LEU A 201 22.28 10.38 -2.90
N LEU A 202 23.45 10.94 -2.66
CA LEU A 202 24.41 11.26 -3.70
C LEU A 202 25.47 10.17 -3.73
N PHE A 203 25.83 9.73 -4.94
CA PHE A 203 26.98 8.87 -5.15
C PHE A 203 28.28 9.71 -5.08
N GLU A 204 28.43 10.45 -3.98
CA GLU A 204 29.59 11.27 -3.63
C GLU A 204 29.71 11.39 -2.11
N ASN A 205 30.93 11.66 -1.64
CA ASN A 205 31.24 12.03 -0.26
C ASN A 205 32.23 13.21 -0.22
N GLY A 206 32.81 13.49 0.95
CA GLY A 206 33.77 14.57 1.13
C GLY A 206 35.08 14.38 0.36
N GLU A 207 35.38 13.16 -0.07
CA GLU A 207 36.67 12.78 -0.67
C GLU A 207 36.55 12.53 -2.18
N ARG A 208 35.49 11.85 -2.63
CA ARG A 208 35.34 11.40 -4.03
C ARG A 208 33.88 11.28 -4.47
N ARG A 209 33.71 11.26 -5.80
CA ARG A 209 32.46 10.88 -6.47
C ARG A 209 32.57 9.47 -7.01
N PHE A 210 31.54 8.67 -6.80
CA PHE A 210 31.45 7.26 -7.18
C PHE A 210 30.13 6.93 -7.92
N PRO A 211 29.83 7.60 -9.06
CA PRO A 211 28.59 7.34 -9.81
C PRO A 211 28.39 5.86 -10.15
N LEU A 212 27.15 5.39 -10.13
CA LEU A 212 26.81 4.05 -10.58
C LEU A 212 26.75 4.03 -12.12
N TYR A 213 27.77 3.47 -12.75
CA TYR A 213 27.93 3.46 -14.21
C TYR A 213 27.01 2.46 -14.93
N PRO A 214 26.67 2.70 -16.21
CA PRO A 214 26.00 1.72 -17.06
C PRO A 214 26.66 0.34 -16.99
N GLY A 215 25.86 -0.69 -16.76
CA GLY A 215 26.30 -2.08 -16.61
C GLY A 215 26.85 -2.43 -15.22
N HIS A 216 27.03 -1.47 -14.32
CA HIS A 216 27.56 -1.73 -12.98
C HIS A 216 26.45 -2.02 -11.98
N ARG A 217 26.87 -2.63 -10.87
CA ARG A 217 26.06 -2.86 -9.67
C ARG A 217 26.63 -2.10 -8.50
N ALA A 218 25.76 -1.65 -7.60
CA ALA A 218 26.16 -1.16 -6.29
C ALA A 218 25.07 -1.49 -5.29
N THR A 219 25.48 -1.76 -4.05
CA THR A 219 24.54 -1.83 -2.94
C THR A 219 24.50 -0.48 -2.26
N ILE A 220 23.31 0.06 -2.02
CA ILE A 220 23.14 1.22 -1.15
C ILE A 220 22.37 0.80 0.09
N GLU A 221 22.72 1.36 1.23
CA GLU A 221 21.99 1.21 2.47
C GLU A 221 21.76 2.59 3.06
N TYR A 222 20.52 2.88 3.46
CA TYR A 222 20.21 4.08 4.22
C TYR A 222 19.30 3.75 5.39
N SER A 223 19.54 4.42 6.50
CA SER A 223 18.79 4.24 7.73
C SER A 223 18.39 5.57 8.35
N TYR A 224 17.25 5.58 9.01
CA TYR A 224 16.70 6.74 9.70
C TYR A 224 15.85 6.30 10.88
N GLN A 225 15.63 7.21 11.81
CA GLN A 225 14.83 7.00 13.01
C GLN A 225 13.65 7.96 13.07
N VAL A 226 12.58 7.55 13.73
CA VAL A 226 11.38 8.37 13.91
C VAL A 226 10.75 8.04 15.26
N GLY A 227 10.27 9.09 15.94
CA GLY A 227 9.58 8.95 17.22
C GLY A 227 8.28 8.14 17.14
N ARG A 228 7.95 7.42 18.22
CA ARG A 228 6.75 6.57 18.30
C ARG A 228 5.44 7.34 18.04
N GLU A 229 5.42 8.63 18.37
CA GLU A 229 4.28 9.52 18.22
C GLU A 229 3.97 9.83 16.75
N LYS A 230 4.92 9.70 15.82
CA LYS A 230 4.74 10.03 14.39
C LYS A 230 4.49 8.80 13.52
N TRP A 231 4.90 7.62 13.96
CA TRP A 231 4.82 6.39 13.18
C TRP A 231 3.60 5.55 13.60
N GLY A 232 2.64 5.35 12.70
CA GLY A 232 1.47 4.49 12.93
C GLY A 232 1.80 3.00 12.84
N PRO A 233 0.88 2.10 13.20
CA PRO A 233 1.12 0.65 13.21
C PRO A 233 1.16 0.03 11.80
N TRP A 234 1.97 0.59 10.90
CA TRP A 234 2.11 0.16 9.52
C TRP A 234 3.51 0.46 8.96
N PHE A 235 3.91 -0.30 7.95
CA PHE A 235 5.11 -0.07 7.16
C PHE A 235 4.85 -0.42 5.69
N GLN A 236 5.03 0.55 4.79
CA GLN A 236 4.65 0.39 3.39
C GLN A 236 5.82 0.64 2.44
N ARG A 237 5.99 -0.25 1.46
CA ARG A 237 6.91 -0.10 0.34
C ARG A 237 6.17 0.11 -0.97
N ALA A 238 6.52 1.18 -1.68
CA ALA A 238 5.99 1.50 -3.01
C ALA A 238 7.05 1.20 -4.07
N VAL A 239 6.69 0.42 -5.07
CA VAL A 239 7.57 0.01 -6.18
C VAL A 239 7.63 1.13 -7.21
N ARG A 240 8.66 1.97 -7.13
CA ARG A 240 8.82 3.15 -8.02
C ARG A 240 9.81 2.93 -9.18
N LEU A 241 10.58 1.86 -9.10
CA LEU A 241 11.55 1.44 -10.11
C LEU A 241 11.29 -0.04 -10.41
N PRO A 242 11.65 -0.52 -11.62
CA PRO A 242 11.66 -1.96 -11.89
C PRO A 242 12.43 -2.68 -10.78
N THR A 243 11.76 -3.61 -10.10
CA THR A 243 12.28 -4.31 -8.93
C THR A 243 12.13 -5.80 -9.18
N ARG A 244 13.21 -6.58 -9.01
CA ARG A 244 13.15 -8.04 -9.18
C ARG A 244 12.75 -8.75 -7.89
N HIS A 245 13.28 -8.33 -6.75
CA HIS A 245 12.93 -8.92 -5.47
C HIS A 245 12.71 -7.83 -4.42
N LEU A 246 11.56 -7.89 -3.73
CA LEU A 246 11.24 -7.04 -2.58
C LEU A 246 11.04 -7.91 -1.34
N ALA A 247 11.78 -7.61 -0.27
CA ALA A 247 11.56 -8.15 1.06
C ALA A 247 11.31 -7.04 2.08
N VAL A 248 10.42 -7.34 3.04
CA VAL A 248 10.10 -6.48 4.16
C VAL A 248 10.23 -7.30 5.44
N ARG A 249 10.92 -6.73 6.43
CA ARG A 249 11.15 -7.31 7.75
C ARG A 249 10.65 -6.36 8.84
N LEU A 250 9.84 -6.85 9.76
CA LEU A 250 9.54 -6.16 11.02
C LEU A 250 10.27 -6.87 12.16
N ASN A 251 10.97 -6.09 12.99
CA ASN A 251 11.59 -6.57 14.22
C ASN A 251 10.89 -5.88 15.39
N LEU A 252 10.03 -6.63 16.08
CA LEU A 252 9.16 -6.14 17.15
C LEU A 252 9.52 -6.86 18.47
N PRO A 253 9.28 -6.28 19.66
CA PRO A 253 9.59 -6.95 20.92
C PRO A 253 8.59 -8.08 21.21
N THR A 254 9.05 -9.28 21.57
CA THR A 254 8.17 -10.42 21.91
C THR A 254 7.28 -10.12 23.10
N GLY A 255 7.78 -9.36 24.09
CA GLY A 255 7.04 -8.98 25.30
C GLY A 255 5.79 -8.14 25.04
N LEU A 256 5.69 -7.48 23.89
CA LEU A 256 4.49 -6.73 23.48
C LEU A 256 3.40 -7.61 22.83
N ASP A 257 3.69 -8.90 22.63
CA ASP A 257 2.84 -9.88 21.93
C ASP A 257 2.30 -9.31 20.59
N PRO A 258 3.21 -9.05 19.62
CA PRO A 258 2.86 -8.45 18.34
C PRO A 258 2.09 -9.43 17.44
N GLN A 259 1.07 -8.91 16.77
CA GLN A 259 0.44 -9.55 15.62
C GLN A 259 0.66 -8.70 14.38
N VAL A 260 1.01 -9.33 13.26
CA VAL A 260 1.35 -8.67 12.01
C VAL A 260 0.57 -9.28 10.86
N TRP A 261 0.06 -8.43 9.98
CA TRP A 261 -0.59 -8.81 8.72
C TRP A 261 -0.14 -7.89 7.60
N GLY A 262 -0.62 -8.09 6.37
CA GLY A 262 -0.33 -7.15 5.31
C GLY A 262 -1.30 -7.14 4.15
N ALA A 263 -1.19 -6.08 3.35
CA ALA A 263 -1.99 -5.84 2.17
C ALA A 263 -1.11 -5.38 0.99
N GLU A 264 -1.54 -5.70 -0.23
CA GLU A 264 -1.00 -5.16 -1.47
C GLU A 264 -2.04 -4.30 -2.20
N THR A 265 -1.58 -3.29 -2.93
CA THR A 265 -2.39 -2.46 -3.84
C THR A 265 -1.66 -2.34 -5.16
N SER A 266 -2.32 -2.64 -6.27
CA SER A 266 -1.77 -2.44 -7.63
C SER A 266 -2.55 -1.37 -8.40
N LEU A 267 -1.98 -0.81 -9.46
CA LEU A 267 -2.62 0.21 -10.31
C LEU A 267 -3.98 -0.23 -10.90
N SER A 268 -4.22 -1.54 -10.99
CA SER A 268 -5.41 -2.14 -11.60
C SER A 268 -6.30 -2.90 -10.61
N ALA A 269 -6.10 -2.76 -9.29
CA ALA A 269 -6.83 -3.53 -8.28
C ALA A 269 -7.21 -2.72 -7.03
N GLU A 270 -8.32 -3.12 -6.41
CA GLU A 270 -8.66 -2.78 -5.02
C GLU A 270 -7.60 -3.35 -4.05
N GLU A 271 -7.43 -2.73 -2.88
CA GLU A 271 -6.52 -3.22 -1.83
C GLU A 271 -6.89 -4.65 -1.42
N GLY A 272 -5.92 -5.57 -1.47
CA GLY A 272 -6.11 -6.99 -1.16
C GLY A 272 -5.02 -7.54 -0.25
N PRO A 273 -5.14 -8.76 0.29
CA PRO A 273 -4.11 -9.38 1.12
C PRO A 273 -2.79 -9.57 0.37
N LEU A 274 -1.68 -9.66 1.10
CA LEU A 274 -0.42 -10.14 0.53
C LEU A 274 -0.62 -11.56 -0.01
N ARG A 275 -0.14 -11.84 -1.24
CA ARG A 275 -0.28 -13.14 -1.89
C ARG A 275 0.46 -14.28 -1.18
N THR A 276 1.54 -13.93 -0.50
CA THR A 276 2.37 -14.84 0.30
C THR A 276 2.20 -14.48 1.77
N PRO A 277 2.11 -15.48 2.67
CA PRO A 277 1.94 -15.24 4.08
C PRO A 277 3.19 -14.57 4.68
N VAL A 278 2.98 -13.76 5.71
CA VAL A 278 4.05 -13.24 6.55
C VAL A 278 4.54 -14.37 7.45
N SER A 279 5.82 -14.70 7.38
CA SER A 279 6.42 -15.69 8.27
C SER A 279 6.84 -15.01 9.58
N ARG A 280 6.67 -15.71 10.70
CA ARG A 280 7.17 -15.29 12.01
C ARG A 280 8.19 -16.28 12.52
N HIS A 281 9.27 -15.75 13.09
CA HIS A 281 10.19 -16.48 13.96
C HIS A 281 10.65 -15.56 15.09
N ASP A 282 11.03 -16.15 16.22
CA ASP A 282 11.47 -15.41 17.39
C ASP A 282 12.98 -15.61 17.58
N GLU A 283 13.72 -14.51 17.78
CA GLU A 283 15.14 -14.48 18.11
C GLU A 283 15.31 -13.68 19.39
N ASP A 284 15.78 -14.32 20.46
CA ASP A 284 15.93 -13.72 21.80
C ASP A 284 14.65 -13.00 22.29
N ASP A 285 14.70 -11.68 22.47
CA ASP A 285 13.59 -10.82 22.90
C ASP A 285 12.80 -10.21 21.72
N ARG A 286 13.05 -10.67 20.49
CA ARG A 286 12.50 -10.11 19.25
C ARG A 286 11.63 -11.11 18.48
N ALA A 287 10.41 -10.69 18.15
CA ALA A 287 9.56 -11.32 17.17
C ALA A 287 9.87 -10.72 15.79
N ILE A 288 10.41 -11.53 14.90
CA ILE A 288 10.80 -11.14 13.55
C ILE A 288 9.75 -11.64 12.56
N PHE A 289 9.21 -10.71 11.78
CA PHE A 289 8.22 -10.99 10.74
C PHE A 289 8.83 -10.69 9.38
N ASP A 290 8.87 -11.69 8.52
CA ASP A 290 9.42 -11.59 7.17
C ASP A 290 8.36 -11.80 6.11
N TRP A 291 8.46 -11.02 5.05
CA TRP A 291 7.64 -11.17 3.86
C TRP A 291 8.43 -10.80 2.61
N SER A 292 8.22 -11.51 1.51
CA SER A 292 8.83 -11.16 0.22
C SER A 292 7.94 -11.49 -0.98
N THR A 293 8.28 -10.84 -2.10
CA THR A 293 7.72 -11.12 -3.43
C THR A 293 8.79 -10.95 -4.51
N GLU A 294 8.63 -11.74 -5.57
CA GLU A 294 9.39 -11.64 -6.82
C GLU A 294 8.63 -10.79 -7.85
N ASP A 295 9.39 -10.13 -8.71
CA ASP A 295 8.99 -9.25 -9.82
C ASP A 295 7.74 -8.40 -9.54
N PRO A 296 7.68 -7.64 -8.43
CA PRO A 296 6.48 -6.89 -8.08
C PRO A 296 6.14 -5.85 -9.17
N PRO A 297 4.85 -5.66 -9.50
CA PRO A 297 4.44 -4.72 -10.54
C PRO A 297 4.87 -3.28 -10.21
N LEU A 298 5.23 -2.53 -11.25
CA LEU A 298 5.53 -1.10 -11.10
C LEU A 298 4.32 -0.37 -10.53
N ASN A 299 4.57 0.55 -9.59
CA ASN A 299 3.60 1.30 -8.80
C ASN A 299 2.77 0.49 -7.80
N ALA A 300 3.01 -0.81 -7.65
CA ALA A 300 2.43 -1.58 -6.56
C ALA A 300 2.89 -1.05 -5.19
N ARG A 301 2.04 -1.23 -4.19
CA ARG A 301 2.30 -0.88 -2.79
C ARG A 301 2.08 -2.11 -1.94
N TYR A 302 3.03 -2.42 -1.07
CA TYR A 302 2.95 -3.51 -0.11
C TYR A 302 3.04 -2.93 1.29
N ARG A 303 2.05 -3.19 2.13
CA ARG A 303 1.93 -2.65 3.48
C ARG A 303 1.87 -3.79 4.47
N MET A 304 2.79 -3.83 5.42
CA MET A 304 2.66 -4.62 6.64
C MET A 304 2.05 -3.76 7.73
N GLN A 305 1.16 -4.31 8.54
CA GLN A 305 0.47 -3.64 9.64
C GLN A 305 0.61 -4.51 10.89
N TRP A 306 0.53 -3.91 12.07
CA TRP A 306 0.65 -4.67 13.31
C TRP A 306 -0.21 -4.14 14.45
N ARG A 307 -0.30 -4.92 15.53
CA ARG A 307 -0.85 -4.50 16.81
C ARG A 307 -0.12 -5.21 17.94
N PHE A 308 -0.03 -4.57 19.10
CA PHE A 308 0.50 -5.17 20.32
C PHE A 308 -0.65 -5.59 21.23
N ARG A 309 -0.61 -6.82 21.76
CA ARG A 309 -1.62 -7.30 22.71
C ARG A 309 -1.26 -6.92 24.15
N ASN A 310 0.02 -6.87 24.48
CA ASN A 310 0.52 -6.42 25.77
C ASN A 310 1.16 -5.04 25.62
N GLN A 311 0.55 -3.99 26.19
CA GLN A 311 1.09 -2.64 26.14
C GLN A 311 1.43 -2.19 27.57
N PRO A 312 2.72 -2.04 27.94
CA PRO A 312 3.10 -1.50 29.24
C PRO A 312 3.00 0.04 29.21
N GLY A 313 2.17 0.60 30.10
CA GLY A 313 2.16 2.03 30.44
C GLY A 313 1.48 2.94 29.41
N THR A 314 0.15 3.07 29.50
CA THR A 314 -0.59 4.18 28.89
C THR A 314 -0.25 5.50 29.61
N ASP A 315 0.27 6.45 28.85
CA ASP A 315 0.32 7.87 29.23
C ASP A 315 -1.13 8.35 29.43
N PRO A 316 -1.50 8.99 30.56
CA PRO A 316 -2.86 9.49 30.78
C PRO A 316 -3.33 10.54 29.76
N ASP A 317 -2.40 11.11 28.97
CA ASP A 317 -2.68 12.00 27.84
C ASP A 317 -2.60 11.31 26.46
N ASP A 318 -2.51 9.97 26.40
CA ASP A 318 -2.57 9.21 25.14
C ASP A 318 -4.02 9.10 24.62
N PRO A 319 -4.38 9.76 23.50
CA PRO A 319 -5.73 9.73 22.95
C PRO A 319 -6.08 8.40 22.27
N GLU A 320 -5.20 7.38 22.26
CA GLU A 320 -5.58 6.01 21.88
C GLU A 320 -6.32 5.24 22.98
N ALA A 321 -6.37 5.76 24.21
CA ALA A 321 -7.24 5.23 25.25
C ALA A 321 -8.72 5.66 25.06
N THR A 322 -8.98 6.70 24.26
CA THR A 322 -10.33 7.28 24.08
C THR A 322 -11.00 6.95 22.74
N ASP A 323 -10.41 6.08 21.90
CA ASP A 323 -11.05 5.63 20.63
C ASP A 323 -11.20 4.10 20.49
N ARG A 324 -11.16 3.36 21.61
CA ARG A 324 -11.50 1.92 21.62
C ARG A 324 -12.99 1.68 21.81
N VAL A 325 -13.83 2.34 21.02
CA VAL A 325 -15.20 1.87 20.86
C VAL A 325 -15.16 0.75 19.81
N ARG A 326 -15.25 -0.52 20.23
CA ARG A 326 -15.33 -1.68 19.29
C ARG A 326 -16.36 -1.39 18.20
N ALA A 327 -16.23 -1.96 17.00
CA ALA A 327 -17.23 -1.67 15.95
C ALA A 327 -18.65 -2.07 16.42
N SER A 328 -18.76 -3.16 17.19
CA SER A 328 -19.96 -3.53 17.94
C SER A 328 -20.44 -2.48 18.95
N GLU A 329 -19.53 -1.80 19.66
CA GLU A 329 -19.88 -0.72 20.58
C GLU A 329 -20.32 0.55 19.83
N ARG A 330 -19.78 0.82 18.63
CA ARG A 330 -20.28 1.90 17.76
C ARG A 330 -21.69 1.58 17.26
N MET A 331 -21.94 0.35 16.85
CA MET A 331 -23.28 -0.12 16.50
C MET A 331 -24.23 -0.05 17.70
N ARG A 332 -23.76 -0.39 18.90
CA ARG A 332 -24.53 -0.25 20.15
C ARG A 332 -24.87 1.20 20.45
N ALA A 333 -23.90 2.12 20.34
CA ALA A 333 -24.11 3.56 20.53
C ALA A 333 -25.09 4.13 19.50
N PHE A 334 -25.14 3.53 18.32
CA PHE A 334 -26.09 3.84 17.26
C PHE A 334 -27.53 3.30 17.54
N GLY A 335 -27.69 2.51 18.60
CA GLY A 335 -28.97 1.91 18.99
C GLY A 335 -29.23 0.54 18.36
N ILE A 336 -28.21 -0.11 17.79
CA ILE A 336 -28.30 -1.48 17.31
C ILE A 336 -28.15 -2.45 18.48
N VAL A 337 -29.18 -3.28 18.68
CA VAL A 337 -29.17 -4.37 19.66
C VAL A 337 -28.06 -5.36 19.31
N GLN A 338 -27.21 -5.66 20.28
CA GLN A 338 -26.04 -6.52 20.10
C GLN A 338 -26.33 -7.98 20.48
N ARG A 339 -25.57 -8.93 19.91
CA ARG A 339 -25.61 -10.36 20.19
C ARG A 339 -25.47 -10.62 21.70
N GLY A 340 -26.34 -11.46 22.23
CA GLY A 340 -26.49 -11.72 23.66
C GLY A 340 -27.78 -11.16 24.25
N ALA A 341 -28.45 -10.24 23.55
CA ALA A 341 -29.80 -9.83 23.90
C ALA A 341 -30.84 -10.91 23.51
N ASP A 342 -31.72 -11.26 24.45
CA ASP A 342 -32.77 -12.27 24.26
C ASP A 342 -33.68 -11.96 23.07
N LEU A 343 -33.92 -10.67 22.81
CA LEU A 343 -34.75 -10.21 21.70
C LEU A 343 -34.28 -10.75 20.34
N LEU A 344 -32.96 -10.88 20.13
CA LEU A 344 -32.40 -11.40 18.88
C LEU A 344 -32.54 -12.92 18.72
N ARG A 345 -33.04 -13.60 19.76
CA ARG A 345 -33.27 -15.05 19.81
C ARG A 345 -34.76 -15.40 19.84
N GLN A 346 -35.65 -14.41 19.74
CA GLN A 346 -37.09 -14.60 19.78
C GLN A 346 -37.71 -14.36 18.39
N PRO A 347 -38.66 -15.19 17.95
CA PRO A 347 -39.43 -14.91 16.75
C PRO A 347 -40.19 -13.59 16.87
N SER A 348 -40.15 -12.79 15.80
CA SER A 348 -40.85 -11.51 15.72
C SER A 348 -42.36 -11.66 15.65
N ARG A 349 -43.08 -10.70 16.24
CA ARG A 349 -44.53 -10.56 16.13
C ARG A 349 -44.93 -10.13 14.73
N GLN A 350 -45.90 -10.83 14.14
CA GLN A 350 -46.48 -10.45 12.86
C GLN A 350 -47.43 -9.26 12.99
N PHE A 351 -47.48 -8.42 11.96
CA PHE A 351 -48.47 -7.37 11.79
C PHE A 351 -49.83 -7.95 11.40
N ASP A 352 -50.91 -7.42 11.96
CA ASP A 352 -52.28 -7.63 11.51
C ASP A 352 -52.63 -6.56 10.47
N LEU A 353 -52.22 -6.76 9.21
CA LEU A 353 -52.44 -5.79 8.13
C LEU A 353 -53.82 -5.99 7.49
N PRO A 354 -54.55 -4.91 7.15
CA PRO A 354 -54.12 -3.51 7.14
C PRO A 354 -54.31 -2.76 8.47
N ARG A 355 -54.86 -3.40 9.51
CA ARG A 355 -55.14 -2.73 10.80
C ARG A 355 -53.89 -2.07 11.40
N ASP A 356 -52.73 -2.71 11.27
CA ASP A 356 -51.44 -2.21 11.76
C ASP A 356 -50.66 -1.38 10.71
N GLU A 357 -51.27 -0.97 9.59
CA GLU A 357 -50.58 -0.31 8.46
C GLU A 357 -49.75 0.91 8.91
N GLN A 358 -50.33 1.82 9.69
CA GLN A 358 -49.62 3.01 10.17
C GLN A 358 -48.40 2.63 11.01
N THR A 359 -48.54 1.61 11.87
CA THR A 359 -47.43 1.13 12.70
C THR A 359 -46.32 0.52 11.84
N ALA A 360 -46.69 -0.23 10.79
CA ALA A 360 -45.73 -0.80 9.84
C ALA A 360 -44.98 0.31 9.07
N ARG A 361 -45.69 1.36 8.61
CA ARG A 361 -45.08 2.50 7.92
C ARG A 361 -44.10 3.26 8.80
N ASP A 362 -44.51 3.64 10.02
CA ASP A 362 -43.66 4.35 10.96
C ASP A 362 -42.38 3.56 11.29
N LEU A 363 -42.52 2.23 11.40
CA LEU A 363 -41.40 1.34 11.66
C LEU A 363 -40.45 1.23 10.46
N VAL A 364 -40.98 1.12 9.24
CA VAL A 364 -40.18 1.11 8.00
C VAL A 364 -39.44 2.42 7.79
N ASP A 365 -40.07 3.56 8.09
CA ASP A 365 -39.43 4.88 8.01
C ASP A 365 -38.28 4.98 9.01
N ARG A 366 -38.49 4.51 10.24
CA ARG A 366 -37.44 4.46 11.27
C ARG A 366 -36.27 3.56 10.85
N MET A 367 -36.54 2.40 10.25
CA MET A 367 -35.51 1.49 9.75
C MET A 367 -34.73 2.09 8.58
N THR A 368 -35.42 2.74 7.66
CA THR A 368 -34.81 3.41 6.50
C THR A 368 -33.90 4.56 6.96
N ALA A 369 -34.36 5.37 7.92
CA ALA A 369 -33.56 6.42 8.54
C ALA A 369 -32.36 5.87 9.33
N ALA A 370 -32.50 4.72 9.98
CA ALA A 370 -31.36 4.04 10.64
C ALA A 370 -30.32 3.59 9.60
N LEU A 371 -30.73 2.95 8.50
CA LEU A 371 -29.83 2.55 7.44
C LEU A 371 -29.14 3.73 6.73
N ALA A 372 -29.83 4.86 6.55
CA ALA A 372 -29.23 6.06 5.94
C ALA A 372 -28.11 6.63 6.81
N ARG A 373 -28.37 6.76 8.11
CA ARG A 373 -27.36 7.21 9.10
C ARG A 373 -26.22 6.19 9.29
N LEU A 374 -26.48 4.89 9.15
CA LEU A 374 -25.42 3.87 9.18
C LEU A 374 -24.46 3.96 8.00
N ASP A 375 -24.94 4.35 6.81
CA ASP A 375 -24.07 4.57 5.65
C ASP A 375 -23.07 5.71 5.88
N GLU A 376 -23.43 6.74 6.65
CA GLU A 376 -22.51 7.81 7.04
C GLU A 376 -21.36 7.30 7.93
N LEU A 377 -21.61 6.24 8.71
CA LEU A 377 -20.65 5.62 9.61
C LEU A 377 -19.78 4.56 8.91
N HIS A 378 -20.34 3.81 7.97
CA HIS A 378 -19.62 2.75 7.27
C HIS A 378 -20.16 2.53 5.84
N PRO A 379 -19.32 2.62 4.79
CA PRO A 379 -19.76 2.38 3.43
C PRO A 379 -19.98 0.88 3.17
N PHE A 380 -21.24 0.46 3.00
CA PHE A 380 -21.58 -0.92 2.67
C PHE A 380 -21.55 -1.14 1.15
N SER A 381 -20.41 -1.57 0.62
CA SER A 381 -20.24 -1.84 -0.82
C SER A 381 -21.02 -3.05 -1.34
N LYS A 382 -21.39 -3.99 -0.45
CA LYS A 382 -22.09 -5.25 -0.76
C LYS A 382 -23.61 -5.20 -0.54
N GLY A 383 -24.16 -4.02 -0.31
CA GLY A 383 -25.53 -3.86 0.21
C GLY A 383 -25.58 -4.05 1.74
N VAL A 384 -26.72 -3.69 2.33
CA VAL A 384 -26.94 -3.77 3.79
C VAL A 384 -28.41 -4.01 4.08
N GLY A 385 -28.71 -4.87 5.04
CA GLY A 385 -30.05 -5.08 5.58
C GLY A 385 -30.12 -4.70 7.05
N ILE A 386 -31.35 -4.46 7.50
CA ILE A 386 -31.67 -4.39 8.93
C ILE A 386 -33.05 -5.01 9.18
N ALA A 387 -33.16 -5.80 10.23
CA ALA A 387 -34.41 -6.33 10.75
C ALA A 387 -34.84 -5.57 12.00
N ALA A 388 -36.16 -5.41 12.21
CA ALA A 388 -36.71 -4.64 13.33
C ALA A 388 -36.17 -5.07 14.73
N PRO A 389 -35.93 -6.37 15.02
CA PRO A 389 -35.34 -6.80 16.29
C PRO A 389 -33.97 -6.18 16.58
N GLN A 390 -33.18 -5.87 15.53
CA GLN A 390 -31.88 -5.21 15.68
C GLN A 390 -32.01 -3.75 16.14
N LEU A 391 -33.20 -3.14 16.06
CA LEU A 391 -33.51 -1.81 16.59
C LEU A 391 -34.30 -1.87 17.92
N GLY A 392 -34.41 -3.05 18.53
CA GLY A 392 -35.18 -3.23 19.76
C GLY A 392 -36.69 -3.39 19.54
N LEU A 393 -37.12 -3.65 18.29
CA LEU A 393 -38.53 -3.73 17.92
C LEU A 393 -38.89 -5.17 17.53
N ALA A 394 -39.74 -5.83 18.31
CA ALA A 394 -40.12 -7.23 18.12
C ALA A 394 -41.14 -7.45 16.99
N TRP A 395 -41.03 -6.73 15.86
CA TRP A 395 -41.96 -6.81 14.73
C TRP A 395 -41.35 -7.53 13.53
N ALA A 396 -42.18 -8.20 12.73
CA ALA A 396 -41.76 -8.96 11.56
C ALA A 396 -41.56 -8.04 10.34
N ALA A 397 -40.58 -7.16 10.40
CA ALA A 397 -40.22 -6.25 9.31
C ALA A 397 -38.71 -6.23 9.05
N ALA A 398 -38.33 -6.23 7.77
CA ALA A 398 -36.96 -6.08 7.29
C ALA A 398 -36.89 -5.04 6.18
N VAL A 399 -35.80 -4.28 6.14
CA VAL A 399 -35.46 -3.36 5.04
C VAL A 399 -34.08 -3.73 4.52
N VAL A 400 -33.98 -4.00 3.22
CA VAL A 400 -32.73 -4.37 2.55
C VAL A 400 -32.41 -3.34 1.48
N ARG A 401 -31.23 -2.73 1.59
CA ARG A 401 -30.70 -1.82 0.57
C ARG A 401 -29.73 -2.58 -0.35
N PRO A 402 -29.95 -2.58 -1.68
CA PRO A 402 -29.05 -3.19 -2.64
C PRO A 402 -27.65 -2.53 -2.66
N PRO A 403 -26.64 -3.24 -3.21
CA PRO A 403 -25.33 -2.66 -3.50
C PRO A 403 -25.42 -1.45 -4.44
N ASP A 404 -26.26 -1.54 -5.48
CA ASP A 404 -26.60 -0.43 -6.36
C ASP A 404 -27.45 0.59 -5.58
N ARG A 405 -26.85 1.75 -5.29
CA ARG A 405 -27.49 2.80 -4.49
C ARG A 405 -28.56 3.57 -5.24
N SER A 406 -28.69 3.37 -6.56
CA SER A 406 -29.77 3.94 -7.36
C SER A 406 -31.05 3.11 -7.29
N ALA A 407 -30.97 1.84 -6.89
CA ALA A 407 -32.13 0.96 -6.75
C ALA A 407 -32.87 1.22 -5.43
N GLU A 408 -34.20 1.08 -5.48
CA GLU A 408 -35.05 1.26 -4.30
C GLU A 408 -34.78 0.18 -3.24
N PRO A 409 -34.82 0.52 -1.94
CA PRO A 409 -34.76 -0.47 -0.87
C PRO A 409 -35.94 -1.45 -0.95
N VAL A 410 -35.64 -2.72 -0.70
CA VAL A 410 -36.65 -3.77 -0.55
C VAL A 410 -37.22 -3.70 0.86
N VAL A 411 -38.53 -3.58 0.98
CA VAL A 411 -39.26 -3.63 2.25
C VAL A 411 -40.03 -4.95 2.33
N LEU A 412 -39.86 -5.65 3.44
CA LEU A 412 -40.47 -6.95 3.68
C LEU A 412 -41.27 -6.92 4.98
N LEU A 413 -42.59 -7.10 4.89
CA LEU A 413 -43.50 -7.19 6.04
C LEU A 413 -44.02 -8.62 6.17
N ASN A 414 -43.99 -9.17 7.40
CA ASN A 414 -44.32 -10.57 7.67
C ASN A 414 -43.65 -11.56 6.68
N PRO A 415 -42.36 -11.40 6.31
CA PRO A 415 -41.78 -12.25 5.28
C PRO A 415 -41.60 -13.69 5.74
N ARG A 416 -41.73 -14.61 4.79
CA ARG A 416 -41.45 -16.04 4.97
C ARG A 416 -40.88 -16.62 3.67
N VAL A 417 -39.79 -17.38 3.79
CA VAL A 417 -39.28 -18.17 2.65
C VAL A 417 -40.28 -19.29 2.33
N VAL A 418 -40.77 -19.32 1.10
CA VAL A 418 -41.72 -20.34 0.61
C VAL A 418 -41.09 -21.32 -0.36
N ASP A 419 -40.02 -20.93 -1.05
CA ASP A 419 -39.22 -21.83 -1.89
C ASP A 419 -37.74 -21.38 -1.91
N ALA A 420 -36.83 -22.32 -2.17
CA ALA A 420 -35.39 -22.09 -2.23
C ALA A 420 -34.73 -23.01 -3.25
N SER A 421 -33.75 -22.49 -4.00
CA SER A 421 -33.00 -23.31 -4.95
C SER A 421 -32.17 -24.39 -4.24
N PRO A 422 -31.98 -25.57 -4.86
CA PRO A 422 -31.01 -26.56 -4.37
C PRO A 422 -29.56 -26.08 -4.54
N ASP A 423 -29.31 -25.20 -5.51
CA ASP A 423 -27.98 -24.60 -5.72
C ASP A 423 -27.66 -23.63 -4.58
N THR A 424 -26.48 -23.77 -4.01
CA THR A 424 -26.00 -23.00 -2.85
C THR A 424 -24.58 -22.49 -3.08
N ASP A 425 -24.22 -21.43 -2.36
CA ASP A 425 -22.84 -20.98 -2.26
C ASP A 425 -22.47 -20.66 -0.80
N GLU A 426 -21.17 -20.69 -0.53
CA GLU A 426 -20.61 -20.35 0.78
C GLU A 426 -19.87 -19.03 0.69
N GLN A 427 -20.33 -18.06 1.49
CA GLN A 427 -19.69 -16.76 1.50
C GLN A 427 -19.74 -16.13 2.88
N TYR A 428 -18.83 -15.19 3.11
CA TYR A 428 -18.70 -14.53 4.41
C TYR A 428 -19.78 -13.49 4.66
N GLU A 429 -20.56 -13.67 5.72
CA GLU A 429 -21.55 -12.71 6.21
C GLU A 429 -21.02 -11.91 7.40
N GLY A 430 -21.57 -10.70 7.58
CA GLY A 430 -21.43 -9.89 8.79
C GLY A 430 -22.80 -9.49 9.31
N CYS A 431 -22.88 -9.05 10.56
CA CYS A 431 -24.14 -8.64 11.18
C CYS A 431 -23.96 -7.35 11.99
N LEU A 432 -24.88 -6.39 11.86
CA LEU A 432 -24.88 -5.14 12.63
C LEU A 432 -24.93 -5.36 14.15
N SER A 433 -25.55 -6.47 14.57
CA SER A 433 -25.66 -6.86 15.98
C SER A 433 -24.40 -7.49 16.57
N PHE A 434 -23.39 -7.81 15.76
CA PHE A 434 -22.08 -8.26 16.26
C PHE A 434 -21.03 -8.02 15.18
N PHE A 435 -20.80 -6.74 14.95
CA PHE A 435 -20.12 -6.25 13.76
C PHE A 435 -18.64 -6.64 13.66
N ASP A 436 -18.02 -6.97 14.79
CA ASP A 436 -16.59 -7.27 14.92
C ASP A 436 -16.18 -8.59 14.25
N HIS A 437 -17.11 -9.42 13.79
CA HIS A 437 -16.80 -10.73 13.22
C HIS A 437 -17.51 -10.98 11.88
N ARG A 438 -16.98 -11.95 11.15
CA ARG A 438 -17.52 -12.50 9.92
C ARG A 438 -17.53 -14.02 10.02
N GLY A 439 -18.48 -14.66 9.37
CA GLY A 439 -18.52 -16.12 9.30
C GLY A 439 -18.88 -16.57 7.90
N LEU A 440 -18.28 -17.67 7.47
CA LEU A 440 -18.59 -18.32 6.20
C LEU A 440 -19.92 -19.07 6.35
N VAL A 441 -20.91 -18.71 5.53
CA VAL A 441 -22.29 -19.20 5.66
C VAL A 441 -22.78 -19.75 4.31
N PRO A 442 -23.25 -21.01 4.27
CA PRO A 442 -23.94 -21.55 3.09
C PRO A 442 -25.33 -20.91 2.95
N ARG A 443 -25.67 -20.44 1.73
CA ARG A 443 -27.01 -19.92 1.39
C ARG A 443 -27.46 -20.45 0.03
N PRO A 444 -28.77 -20.63 -0.19
CA PRO A 444 -29.33 -20.83 -1.52
C PRO A 444 -29.04 -19.64 -2.43
N LEU A 445 -28.70 -19.92 -3.69
CA LEU A 445 -28.48 -18.88 -4.71
C LEU A 445 -29.78 -18.17 -5.11
N ARG A 446 -30.95 -18.78 -4.90
CA ARG A 446 -32.25 -18.14 -5.12
C ARG A 446 -33.24 -18.49 -4.00
N LEU A 447 -34.06 -17.51 -3.63
CA LEU A 447 -35.16 -17.65 -2.68
C LEU A 447 -36.44 -17.01 -3.22
N ASP A 448 -37.57 -17.67 -3.01
CA ASP A 448 -38.89 -17.08 -3.19
C ASP A 448 -39.48 -16.79 -1.82
N VAL A 449 -39.80 -15.51 -1.57
CA VAL A 449 -40.26 -15.02 -0.26
C VAL A 449 -41.68 -14.48 -0.37
N GLU A 450 -42.61 -15.07 0.37
CA GLU A 450 -43.94 -14.51 0.58
C GLU A 450 -43.84 -13.38 1.61
N HIS A 451 -44.39 -12.20 1.31
CA HIS A 451 -44.48 -11.07 2.24
C HIS A 451 -45.75 -10.26 1.99
N ALA A 452 -46.11 -9.42 2.97
CA ALA A 452 -47.33 -8.63 2.96
C ALA A 452 -47.12 -7.23 2.37
N ARG A 453 -48.12 -6.75 1.65
CA ARG A 453 -48.29 -5.34 1.29
C ARG A 453 -48.97 -4.58 2.41
N TRP A 454 -48.94 -3.25 2.31
CA TRP A 454 -49.58 -2.33 3.27
C TRP A 454 -51.06 -2.63 3.51
N ASP A 455 -51.77 -3.08 2.48
CA ASP A 455 -53.20 -3.44 2.52
C ASP A 455 -53.47 -4.84 3.12
N GLY A 456 -52.42 -5.59 3.50
CA GLY A 456 -52.51 -6.95 4.03
C GLY A 456 -52.52 -8.05 2.96
N SER A 457 -52.58 -7.71 1.67
CA SER A 457 -52.45 -8.69 0.60
C SER A 457 -51.04 -9.29 0.57
N ARG A 458 -50.93 -10.56 0.18
CA ARG A 458 -49.64 -11.28 0.12
C ARG A 458 -49.11 -11.33 -1.29
N ILE A 459 -47.80 -11.16 -1.43
CA ILE A 459 -47.08 -11.32 -2.69
C ILE A 459 -45.86 -12.20 -2.48
N ILE A 460 -45.45 -12.89 -3.54
CA ILE A 460 -44.20 -13.66 -3.56
C ILE A 460 -43.21 -12.87 -4.41
N THR A 461 -42.00 -12.69 -3.91
CA THR A 461 -40.89 -12.05 -4.64
C THR A 461 -39.70 -12.99 -4.68
N SER A 462 -39.17 -13.21 -5.89
CA SER A 462 -37.97 -14.00 -6.12
C SER A 462 -36.73 -13.12 -6.00
N PHE A 463 -35.75 -13.59 -5.23
CA PHE A 463 -34.46 -12.94 -5.05
C PHE A 463 -33.36 -13.90 -5.45
N GLU A 464 -32.31 -13.37 -6.08
CA GLU A 464 -31.19 -14.17 -6.58
C GLU A 464 -29.85 -13.62 -6.06
N PHE A 465 -28.86 -14.52 -5.99
CA PHE A 465 -27.47 -14.25 -5.67
C PHE A 465 -27.29 -13.44 -4.38
N GLY A 466 -26.54 -12.33 -4.43
CA GLY A 466 -26.29 -11.48 -3.28
C GLY A 466 -27.56 -10.92 -2.63
N MET A 467 -28.61 -10.68 -3.41
CA MET A 467 -29.88 -10.21 -2.86
C MET A 467 -30.61 -11.33 -2.10
N ALA A 468 -30.61 -12.56 -2.63
CA ALA A 468 -31.13 -13.73 -1.92
C ALA A 468 -30.45 -13.89 -0.56
N ARG A 469 -29.13 -13.75 -0.51
CA ARG A 469 -28.33 -13.83 0.73
C ARG A 469 -28.69 -12.73 1.74
N LEU A 470 -28.77 -11.47 1.30
CA LEU A 470 -29.17 -10.36 2.18
C LEU A 470 -30.58 -10.58 2.75
N VAL A 471 -31.54 -10.93 1.89
CA VAL A 471 -32.92 -11.19 2.32
C VAL A 471 -32.98 -12.39 3.27
N ALA A 472 -32.26 -13.48 2.99
CA ALA A 472 -32.20 -14.64 3.87
C ALA A 472 -31.68 -14.30 5.27
N HIS A 473 -30.67 -13.43 5.33
CA HIS A 473 -30.08 -12.97 6.59
C HIS A 473 -31.09 -12.19 7.43
N GLU A 474 -31.82 -11.26 6.80
CA GLU A 474 -32.82 -10.48 7.54
C GLU A 474 -34.03 -11.33 7.94
N VAL A 475 -34.46 -12.29 7.12
CA VAL A 475 -35.53 -13.23 7.49
C VAL A 475 -35.12 -14.08 8.69
N ASP A 476 -33.87 -14.57 8.75
CA ASP A 476 -33.36 -15.28 9.92
C ASP A 476 -33.50 -14.45 11.21
N HIS A 477 -33.16 -13.16 11.16
CA HIS A 477 -33.31 -12.27 12.31
C HIS A 477 -34.75 -12.19 12.81
N LEU A 478 -35.73 -12.22 11.92
CA LEU A 478 -37.16 -12.22 12.28
C LEU A 478 -37.61 -13.56 12.87
N GLU A 479 -36.89 -14.64 12.61
CA GLU A 479 -37.13 -15.96 13.21
C GLU A 479 -36.34 -16.17 14.52
N GLY A 480 -35.57 -15.17 14.97
CA GLY A 480 -34.69 -15.29 16.14
C GLY A 480 -33.42 -16.11 15.86
N ARG A 481 -33.04 -16.25 14.59
CA ARG A 481 -31.83 -16.96 14.14
C ARG A 481 -30.77 -15.95 13.75
N LEU A 482 -29.51 -16.28 14.05
CA LEU A 482 -28.34 -15.51 13.66
C LEU A 482 -27.56 -16.32 12.62
N TYR A 483 -26.79 -15.66 11.75
CA TYR A 483 -26.02 -16.36 10.72
C TYR A 483 -25.07 -17.42 11.29
N VAL A 484 -24.60 -17.23 12.53
CA VAL A 484 -23.74 -18.19 13.24
C VAL A 484 -24.40 -19.54 13.48
N ASP A 485 -25.73 -19.59 13.50
CA ASP A 485 -26.49 -20.82 13.64
C ASP A 485 -26.55 -21.62 12.31
N ARG A 486 -26.20 -20.98 11.18
CA ARG A 486 -26.10 -21.59 9.85
C ARG A 486 -24.68 -21.97 9.43
N MET A 487 -23.67 -21.56 10.21
CA MET A 487 -22.28 -21.92 9.94
C MET A 487 -22.05 -23.43 10.12
N ALA A 488 -21.16 -24.01 9.32
CA ALA A 488 -20.79 -25.40 9.48
C ALA A 488 -20.14 -25.64 10.88
N PRO A 489 -20.41 -26.79 11.53
CA PRO A 489 -19.87 -27.07 12.86
C PRO A 489 -18.34 -26.99 12.89
N GLY A 490 -17.79 -26.29 13.88
CA GLY A 490 -16.34 -26.15 14.08
C GLY A 490 -15.67 -25.07 13.22
N VAL A 491 -16.38 -24.38 12.34
CA VAL A 491 -15.84 -23.22 11.61
C VAL A 491 -15.79 -22.01 12.55
N PRO A 492 -14.61 -21.42 12.79
CA PRO A 492 -14.50 -20.26 13.67
C PRO A 492 -15.07 -19.01 13.01
N LEU A 493 -15.56 -18.09 13.84
CA LEU A 493 -15.78 -16.71 13.43
C LEU A 493 -14.43 -16.05 13.15
N VAL A 494 -14.33 -15.36 12.02
CA VAL A 494 -13.16 -14.60 11.61
C VAL A 494 -13.36 -13.15 12.07
N PRO A 495 -12.51 -12.59 12.93
CA PRO A 495 -12.55 -11.16 13.27
C PRO A 495 -12.54 -10.30 12.00
N VAL A 496 -13.23 -9.14 12.00
CA VAL A 496 -13.25 -8.25 10.82
C VAL A 496 -11.86 -7.83 10.38
N GLU A 497 -10.96 -7.71 11.34
CA GLU A 497 -9.55 -7.40 11.12
C GLU A 497 -8.88 -8.46 10.23
N GLU A 498 -9.19 -9.74 10.46
CA GLU A 498 -8.69 -10.89 9.69
C GLU A 498 -9.52 -11.10 8.40
N TYR A 499 -10.82 -10.81 8.40
CA TYR A 499 -11.67 -10.98 7.21
C TYR A 499 -11.33 -10.00 6.07
N ARG A 500 -10.83 -8.80 6.40
CA ARG A 500 -10.33 -7.86 5.39
C ARG A 500 -9.18 -8.46 4.55
N GLU A 501 -8.58 -9.55 5.01
CA GLU A 501 -7.55 -10.33 4.33
C GLU A 501 -8.12 -11.39 3.38
N THR A 502 -9.44 -11.66 3.36
CA THR A 502 -10.05 -12.71 2.53
C THR A 502 -11.30 -12.26 1.76
N GLY A 503 -11.82 -11.06 2.07
CA GLY A 503 -13.11 -10.58 1.56
C GLY A 503 -13.05 -10.03 0.13
N HIS A 504 -13.19 -10.89 -0.87
CA HIS A 504 -13.52 -10.43 -2.22
C HIS A 504 -14.97 -9.88 -2.30
N PRO A 505 -15.29 -8.97 -3.24
CA PRO A 505 -16.66 -8.73 -3.66
C PRO A 505 -17.34 -10.08 -3.96
N TRP A 506 -18.64 -10.20 -3.72
CA TRP A 506 -19.29 -11.46 -4.05
C TRP A 506 -19.13 -11.72 -5.56
N ARG A 507 -18.54 -12.87 -5.90
CA ARG A 507 -18.39 -13.32 -7.28
C ARG A 507 -19.52 -14.31 -7.51
N TYR A 508 -20.64 -13.82 -8.01
CA TYR A 508 -21.76 -14.64 -8.48
C TYR A 508 -21.71 -14.74 -9.99
#